data_AF-A0A532BYD6-F1
#
_entry.id   AF-A0A532BYD6-F1
#
_cell.length_a   1.000
_cell.length_b   1.000
_cell.length_c   1.000
_cell.angle_alpha   90.00
_cell.angle_beta   90.00
_cell.angle_gamma   90.00
#
_symmetry.space_group_name_H-M   'P 1'
#
loop_
_entity.id
_entity.type
_entity.pdbx_description
1 polymer ?
#
loop_
_entity_poly.entity_id
_entity_poly.type
_entity_poly.pdbx_seq_one_letter_code
_entity_poly.pdbx_strand_id
1 'polypeptide(L)'
;MTNSAERPTVPPWLHKLFTGHQYPYVRRLAKFAQPMKPGEDRLEPTKELIEAKFWEVYPRCWAKILQEVKVGMIVVFHDLGEYPAGGYQELVDDPDAFLAKTYGKKKIKVNFYDGDNFVCTINFKVAGWTEHER
;
A
#
# COMPACT_ATOMS: atom_id res chain seq x y z
N MET A 1 -18.25 -5.67 -28.78
CA MET A 1 -16.97 -4.95 -28.65
C MET A 1 -16.96 -4.32 -27.27
N THR A 2 -16.33 -4.95 -26.30
CA THR A 2 -16.28 -4.47 -24.91
C THR A 2 -15.26 -3.36 -24.81
N ASN A 3 -15.71 -2.16 -24.43
CA ASN A 3 -14.88 -1.00 -24.14
C ASN A 3 -13.69 -1.40 -23.29
N SER A 4 -12.49 -1.29 -23.86
CA SER A 4 -11.25 -1.20 -23.10
C SER A 4 -11.29 0.14 -22.37
N ALA A 5 -11.99 0.21 -21.24
CA ALA A 5 -11.89 1.35 -20.35
C ALA A 5 -10.40 1.53 -20.01
N GLU A 6 -9.82 2.64 -20.44
CA GLU A 6 -8.44 2.98 -20.12
C GLU A 6 -8.26 2.84 -18.61
N ARG A 7 -7.39 1.93 -18.18
CA ARG A 7 -7.15 1.70 -16.76
C ARG A 7 -6.71 3.03 -16.13
N PRO A 8 -7.22 3.40 -14.94
CA PRO A 8 -6.79 4.61 -14.27
C PRO A 8 -5.26 4.65 -14.19
N THR A 9 -4.64 5.80 -14.39
CA THR A 9 -3.19 5.90 -14.25
C THR A 9 -2.84 5.87 -12.78
N VAL A 10 -2.17 4.81 -12.31
CA VAL A 10 -1.63 4.72 -10.94
C VAL A 10 -0.19 5.24 -10.92
N PRO A 11 0.21 6.01 -9.88
CA PRO A 11 1.59 6.45 -9.76
C PRO A 11 2.57 5.26 -9.69
N PRO A 12 3.76 5.36 -10.33
CA PRO A 12 4.74 4.27 -10.33
C PRO A 12 5.18 3.83 -8.94
N TRP A 13 5.20 4.76 -7.96
CA TRP A 13 5.58 4.44 -6.59
C TRP A 13 4.57 3.49 -5.92
N LEU A 14 3.27 3.71 -6.15
CA LEU A 14 2.19 2.93 -5.56
C LEU A 14 2.14 1.55 -6.20
N HIS A 15 2.25 1.50 -7.53
CA HIS A 15 2.33 0.25 -8.26
C HIS A 15 3.52 -0.61 -7.79
N LYS A 16 4.72 -0.01 -7.69
CA LYS A 16 5.91 -0.67 -7.20
C LYS A 16 5.75 -1.15 -5.75
N LEU A 17 5.05 -0.40 -4.91
CA LEU A 17 4.81 -0.77 -3.52
C LEU A 17 3.98 -2.06 -3.40
N PHE A 18 2.89 -2.17 -4.17
CA PHE A 18 2.00 -3.32 -4.14
C PHE A 18 2.58 -4.56 -4.86
N THR A 19 3.29 -4.34 -5.96
CA THR A 19 3.79 -5.43 -6.81
C THR A 19 5.24 -5.80 -6.51
N GLY A 20 5.94 -5.04 -5.67
CA GLY A 20 7.33 -5.28 -5.30
C GLY A 20 7.57 -6.60 -4.57
N HIS A 21 8.83 -6.97 -4.38
CA HIS A 21 9.20 -8.18 -3.64
C HIS A 21 9.09 -8.01 -2.12
N GLN A 22 9.10 -6.76 -1.64
CA GLN A 22 9.04 -6.43 -0.21
C GLN A 22 7.73 -6.90 0.42
N TYR A 23 6.63 -6.86 -0.33
CA TYR A 23 5.30 -7.20 0.15
C TYR A 23 4.74 -8.35 -0.70
N PRO A 24 4.62 -9.56 -0.13
CA PRO A 24 4.31 -10.75 -0.91
C PRO A 24 2.82 -10.89 -1.22
N TYR A 25 1.93 -10.04 -0.69
CA TYR A 25 0.48 -10.26 -0.72
C TYR A 25 -0.07 -10.46 -2.15
N VAL A 26 0.09 -9.48 -3.03
CA VAL A 26 -0.37 -9.55 -4.43
C VAL A 26 0.28 -10.72 -5.17
N ARG A 27 1.59 -10.93 -4.96
CA ARG A 27 2.33 -12.04 -5.58
C ARG A 27 1.82 -13.41 -5.12
N ARG A 28 1.53 -13.57 -3.82
CA ARG A 28 0.96 -14.81 -3.29
C ARG A 28 -0.43 -15.06 -3.84
N LEU A 29 -1.29 -14.05 -3.88
CA LEU A 29 -2.61 -14.20 -4.51
C LEU A 29 -2.50 -14.59 -5.99
N ALA A 30 -1.56 -13.99 -6.74
CA ALA A 30 -1.29 -14.38 -8.12
C ALA A 30 -0.77 -15.82 -8.23
N LYS A 31 0.14 -16.24 -7.34
CA LYS A 31 0.66 -17.61 -7.25
C LYS A 31 -0.45 -18.63 -6.95
N PHE A 32 -1.29 -18.33 -5.97
CA PHE A 32 -2.32 -19.24 -5.48
C PHE A 32 -3.63 -19.20 -6.30
N ALA A 33 -3.78 -18.24 -7.21
CA ALA A 33 -4.87 -18.27 -8.20
C ALA A 33 -4.56 -19.23 -9.38
N GLN A 34 -3.29 -19.59 -9.58
CA GLN A 34 -2.91 -20.52 -10.65
C GLN A 34 -3.35 -21.96 -10.34
N PRO A 35 -3.74 -22.74 -11.37
CA PRO A 35 -4.11 -24.14 -11.20
C PRO A 35 -2.94 -24.94 -10.63
N MET A 36 -3.24 -25.82 -9.69
CA MET A 36 -2.27 -26.72 -9.08
C MET A 36 -2.36 -28.10 -9.71
N LYS A 37 -1.22 -28.67 -10.12
CA LYS A 37 -1.14 -30.08 -10.49
C LYS A 37 -0.78 -30.89 -9.24
N PRO A 38 -1.50 -31.99 -8.94
CA PRO A 38 -1.14 -32.84 -7.81
C PRO A 38 0.30 -33.35 -7.92
N GLY A 39 1.08 -33.20 -6.84
CA GLY A 39 2.47 -33.64 -6.79
C GLY A 39 3.50 -32.63 -7.30
N GLU A 40 3.09 -31.46 -7.81
CA GLU A 40 3.99 -30.39 -8.24
C GLU A 40 3.81 -29.12 -7.39
N ASP A 41 4.93 -28.40 -7.17
CA ASP A 41 4.88 -27.07 -6.58
C ASP A 41 4.24 -26.06 -7.54
N ARG A 42 3.52 -25.09 -6.98
CA ARG A 42 2.97 -24.00 -7.78
C ARG A 42 4.09 -23.13 -8.34
N LEU A 43 4.00 -22.84 -9.63
CA LEU A 43 4.92 -21.95 -10.34
C LEU A 43 4.87 -20.52 -9.77
N GLU A 44 6.01 -19.84 -9.79
CA GLU A 44 6.05 -18.41 -9.50
C GLU A 44 5.22 -17.63 -10.53
N PRO A 45 4.45 -16.62 -10.10
CA PRO A 45 3.58 -15.87 -11.00
C PRO A 45 4.40 -15.00 -11.96
N THR A 46 3.96 -14.93 -13.21
CA THR A 46 4.54 -14.00 -14.19
C THR A 46 4.20 -12.54 -13.84
N LYS A 47 4.88 -11.59 -14.49
CA LYS A 47 4.60 -10.16 -14.29
C LYS A 47 3.15 -9.80 -14.64
N GLU A 48 2.61 -10.43 -15.68
CA GLU A 48 1.25 -10.21 -16.17
C GLU A 48 0.22 -10.72 -15.16
N LEU A 49 0.49 -11.85 -14.48
CA LEU A 49 -0.38 -12.36 -13.42
C LEU A 49 -0.36 -11.47 -12.18
N ILE A 50 0.82 -10.96 -11.82
CA ILE A 50 0.97 -10.00 -10.72
C ILE A 50 0.22 -8.70 -11.06
N GLU A 51 0.35 -8.21 -12.29
CA GLU A 51 -0.32 -7.02 -12.79
C GLU A 51 -1.84 -7.17 -12.74
N ALA A 52 -2.37 -8.30 -13.25
CA ALA A 52 -3.80 -8.59 -13.20
C ALA A 52 -4.30 -8.61 -11.74
N LYS A 53 -3.52 -9.23 -10.84
CA LYS A 53 -3.89 -9.32 -9.43
C LYS A 53 -3.79 -7.97 -8.71
N PHE A 54 -2.85 -7.10 -9.08
CA PHE A 54 -2.78 -5.73 -8.58
C PHE A 54 -4.08 -4.98 -8.86
N TRP A 55 -4.58 -5.03 -10.10
CA TRP A 55 -5.83 -4.36 -10.48
C TRP A 55 -7.09 -4.93 -9.82
N GLU A 56 -7.04 -6.17 -9.35
CA GLU A 56 -8.12 -6.79 -8.56
C GLU A 56 -8.07 -6.38 -7.08
N VAL A 57 -6.87 -6.20 -6.52
CA VAL A 57 -6.65 -5.94 -5.10
C VAL A 57 -6.72 -4.45 -4.78
N TYR A 58 -5.97 -3.62 -5.52
CA TYR A 58 -5.81 -2.20 -5.20
C TYR A 58 -7.14 -1.43 -5.05
N PRO A 59 -8.15 -1.59 -5.93
CA PRO A 59 -9.42 -0.87 -5.80
C PRO A 59 -10.26 -1.27 -4.58
N ARG A 60 -9.94 -2.39 -3.92
CA ARG A 60 -10.61 -2.88 -2.71
C ARG A 60 -9.85 -2.49 -1.44
N CYS A 61 -8.63 -1.98 -1.58
CA CYS A 61 -7.80 -1.69 -0.43
C CYS A 61 -8.27 -0.43 0.29
N TRP A 62 -8.25 -0.45 1.63
CA TRP A 62 -8.38 0.73 2.46
C TRP A 62 -7.02 1.08 3.08
N ALA A 63 -6.86 2.31 3.56
CA ALA A 63 -5.61 2.80 4.13
C ALA A 63 -5.76 3.23 5.59
N LYS A 64 -4.79 2.86 6.43
CA LYS A 64 -4.66 3.34 7.82
C LYS A 64 -3.45 4.26 7.92
N ILE A 65 -3.62 5.39 8.58
CA ILE A 65 -2.55 6.36 8.82
C ILE A 65 -2.13 6.30 10.28
N LEU A 66 -0.83 6.13 10.51
CA LEU A 66 -0.24 6.01 11.83
C LEU A 66 0.87 7.05 12.00
N GLN A 67 0.95 7.69 13.16
CA GLN A 67 2.13 8.45 13.55
C GLN A 67 3.11 7.54 14.27
N GLU A 68 4.35 7.51 13.81
CA GLU A 68 5.45 6.85 14.50
C GLU A 68 6.13 7.82 15.48
N VAL A 69 6.08 7.51 16.78
CA VAL A 69 6.73 8.30 17.85
C VAL A 69 7.70 7.42 18.63
N LYS A 70 8.92 7.90 18.84
CA LYS A 70 9.88 7.25 19.73
C LYS A 70 9.69 7.78 21.14
N VAL A 71 9.39 6.91 22.09
CA VAL A 71 9.22 7.24 23.50
C VAL A 71 10.30 6.48 24.28
N GLY A 72 11.36 7.18 24.69
CA GLY A 72 12.53 6.54 25.28
C GLY A 72 13.17 5.51 24.33
N MET A 73 13.11 4.23 24.69
CA MET A 73 13.65 3.12 23.90
C MET A 73 12.63 2.41 23.01
N ILE A 74 11.34 2.76 23.10
CA ILE A 74 10.28 2.10 22.32
C ILE A 74 9.77 2.99 21.19
N VAL A 75 9.15 2.35 20.20
CA VAL A 75 8.41 3.01 19.12
C VAL A 75 6.92 2.74 19.34
N VAL A 76 6.13 3.80 19.38
CA VAL A 76 4.67 3.77 19.52
C VAL A 76 4.07 4.24 18.20
N PHE A 77 2.96 3.61 17.81
CA PHE A 77 2.16 4.04 16.66
C PHE A 77 0.83 4.60 17.17
N HIS A 78 0.59 5.89 16.95
CA HIS A 78 -0.71 6.51 17.22
C HIS A 78 -1.57 6.46 15.96
N ASP A 79 -2.82 6.00 16.09
CA ASP A 79 -3.77 6.02 14.99
C ASP A 79 -4.17 7.47 14.66
N LEU A 80 -4.00 7.87 13.41
CA LEU A 80 -4.35 9.20 12.90
C LEU A 80 -5.62 9.18 12.04
N GLY A 81 -6.15 8.00 11.72
CA GLY A 81 -7.35 7.83 10.92
C GLY A 81 -7.21 6.82 9.79
N GLU A 82 -8.33 6.58 9.13
CA GLU A 82 -8.48 5.58 8.07
C GLU A 82 -9.19 6.19 6.87
N TYR A 83 -8.87 5.69 5.68
CA TYR A 83 -9.50 6.06 4.44
C TYR A 83 -10.05 4.82 3.76
N PRO A 84 -11.34 4.81 3.37
CA PRO A 84 -11.95 3.67 2.70
C PRO A 84 -11.33 3.47 1.32
N ALA A 85 -11.68 2.34 0.68
CA ALA A 85 -11.27 2.08 -0.69
C ALA A 85 -11.70 3.21 -1.66
N GLY A 86 -10.74 3.71 -2.43
CA GLY A 86 -10.90 4.88 -3.30
C GLY A 86 -10.94 6.24 -2.57
N GLY A 87 -10.93 6.27 -1.24
CA GLY A 87 -11.05 7.48 -0.43
C GLY A 87 -9.74 8.23 -0.15
N TYR A 88 -8.61 7.76 -0.68
CA TYR A 88 -7.27 8.30 -0.40
C TYR A 88 -6.57 8.80 -1.67
N GLN A 89 -7.32 9.29 -2.67
CA GLN A 89 -6.72 9.73 -3.93
C GLN A 89 -5.74 10.91 -3.76
N GLU A 90 -6.07 11.91 -2.92
CA GLU A 90 -5.14 13.02 -2.62
C GLU A 90 -3.80 12.52 -2.04
N LEU A 91 -3.84 11.48 -1.20
CA LEU A 91 -2.65 10.83 -0.67
C LEU A 91 -1.85 10.12 -1.77
N VAL A 92 -2.53 9.58 -2.78
CA VAL A 92 -1.88 8.87 -3.90
C VAL A 92 -1.19 9.85 -4.85
N ASP A 93 -1.85 10.97 -5.13
CA ASP A 93 -1.41 11.96 -6.10
C ASP A 93 -0.21 12.76 -5.59
N ASP A 94 -0.26 13.25 -4.35
CA ASP A 94 0.83 13.97 -3.71
C ASP A 94 0.88 13.64 -2.20
N PRO A 95 1.56 12.52 -1.83
CA PRO A 95 1.59 12.07 -0.44
C PRO A 95 2.18 13.11 0.51
N ASP A 96 3.26 13.78 0.12
CA ASP A 96 3.95 14.73 0.99
C ASP A 96 3.08 15.98 1.25
N ALA A 97 2.48 16.56 0.22
CA ALA A 97 1.60 17.72 0.39
C ALA A 97 0.33 17.36 1.17
N PHE A 98 -0.31 16.24 0.85
CA PHE A 98 -1.50 15.77 1.56
C PHE A 98 -1.21 15.53 3.04
N LEU A 99 -0.14 14.77 3.35
CA LEU A 99 0.19 14.45 4.73
C LEU A 99 0.62 15.69 5.52
N ALA A 100 1.34 16.64 4.91
CA ALA A 100 1.72 17.90 5.56
C ALA A 100 0.49 18.78 5.85
N LYS A 101 -0.43 18.89 4.90
CA LYS A 101 -1.69 19.64 5.05
C LYS A 101 -2.59 19.04 6.14
N THR A 102 -2.72 17.71 6.15
CA THR A 102 -3.69 17.01 7.02
C THR A 102 -3.14 16.77 8.42
N TYR A 103 -1.87 16.40 8.54
CA TYR A 103 -1.27 15.94 9.79
C TYR A 103 -0.07 16.79 10.25
N GLY A 104 0.41 17.75 9.45
CA GLY A 104 1.57 18.56 9.79
C GLY A 104 2.88 17.77 9.82
N LYS A 105 3.91 18.36 10.45
CA LYS A 105 5.27 17.80 10.53
C LYS A 105 5.33 16.58 11.44
N LYS A 106 5.36 15.38 10.86
CA LYS A 106 5.37 14.09 11.58
C LYS A 106 6.14 13.02 10.82
N LYS A 107 6.54 11.95 11.52
CA LYS A 107 6.90 10.67 10.89
C LYS A 107 5.63 9.83 10.78
N ILE A 108 5.19 9.58 9.56
CA ILE A 108 3.91 8.94 9.27
C ILE A 108 4.13 7.59 8.59
N LYS A 109 3.38 6.59 9.00
CA LYS A 109 3.29 5.29 8.35
C LYS A 109 1.90 5.13 7.75
N VAL A 110 1.84 4.77 6.48
CA VAL A 110 0.61 4.43 5.77
C VAL A 110 0.59 2.93 5.54
N ASN A 111 -0.43 2.25 6.03
CA ASN A 111 -0.67 0.83 5.78
C ASN A 111 -1.86 0.66 4.85
N PHE A 112 -1.74 -0.24 3.87
CA PHE A 112 -2.84 -0.65 3.00
C PHE A 112 -3.31 -2.06 3.37
N TYR A 113 -4.62 -2.26 3.34
CA TYR A 113 -5.27 -3.51 3.73
C TYR A 113 -6.34 -3.93 2.72
N ASP A 114 -6.50 -5.24 2.50
CA ASP A 114 -7.60 -5.84 1.74
C ASP A 114 -8.47 -6.68 2.70
N GLY A 115 -9.63 -6.14 3.08
CA GLY A 115 -10.35 -6.59 4.26
C GLY A 115 -9.46 -6.44 5.50
N ASP A 116 -9.30 -7.51 6.27
CA ASP A 116 -8.42 -7.54 7.45
C ASP A 116 -6.96 -7.89 7.11
N ASN A 117 -6.66 -8.16 5.84
CA ASN A 117 -5.31 -8.60 5.45
C ASN A 117 -4.40 -7.41 5.18
N PHE A 118 -3.26 -7.37 5.85
CA PHE A 118 -2.20 -6.41 5.53
C PHE A 118 -1.63 -6.67 4.13
N VAL A 119 -1.56 -5.62 3.31
CA VAL A 119 -1.04 -5.69 1.94
C VAL A 119 0.37 -5.13 1.88
N CYS A 120 0.55 -3.86 2.20
CA CYS A 120 1.85 -3.17 2.14
C CYS A 120 1.85 -1.92 3.04
N THR A 121 3.04 -1.35 3.25
CA THR A 121 3.20 -0.12 4.05
C THR A 121 4.28 0.78 3.46
N ILE A 122 4.17 2.08 3.69
CA ILE A 122 5.18 3.07 3.35
C ILE A 122 5.31 4.08 4.48
N ASN A 123 6.54 4.55 4.74
CA ASN A 123 6.80 5.57 5.75
C ASN A 123 7.20 6.89 5.08
N PHE A 124 6.69 7.99 5.61
CA PHE A 124 6.99 9.35 5.19
C PHE A 124 7.63 10.13 6.34
N LYS A 125 8.61 10.96 6.01
CA LYS A 125 9.17 11.99 6.90
C LYS A 125 8.63 13.34 6.43
N VAL A 126 7.46 13.72 6.91
CA VAL A 126 6.65 14.81 6.35
C VAL A 126 7.21 16.17 6.77
N ALA A 127 7.18 17.15 5.86
CA ALA A 127 7.59 18.54 6.11
C ALA A 127 9.00 18.68 6.70
N GLY A 128 9.96 17.91 6.19
CA GLY A 128 11.35 17.96 6.64
C GLY A 128 11.52 17.50 8.09
N TRP A 129 10.72 16.53 8.53
CA TRP A 129 10.87 15.91 9.85
C TRP A 129 12.31 15.38 10.02
N THR A 130 13.07 16.05 10.89
CA THR A 130 14.47 15.71 11.19
C THR A 130 14.63 15.02 12.54
N GLU A 131 13.76 15.27 13.53
CA GLU A 131 13.87 14.69 14.88
C GLU A 131 12.52 14.55 15.60
N HIS A 132 12.50 13.67 16.61
CA HIS A 132 11.40 13.51 17.56
C HIS A 132 11.30 14.79 18.39
N GLU A 133 10.41 15.71 18.02
CA GLU A 133 10.12 16.88 18.86
C GLU A 133 9.71 16.38 20.26
N ARG A 134 10.43 16.92 21.26
CA ARG A 134 10.41 16.49 22.67
C ARG A 134 9.07 16.75 23.34
#